data_AF-A0A348WUY0-F1
#
_entry.id   AF-A0A348WUY0-F1
#
_cell.length_a   1.000
_cell.length_b   1.000
_cell.length_c   1.000
_cell.angle_alpha   90.00
_cell.angle_beta   90.00
_cell.angle_gamma   90.00
#
_symmetry.space_group_name_H-M   'P 1'
#
loop_
_entity.id
_entity.type
_entity.pdbx_description
1 polymer ?
#
loop_
_entity_poly.entity_id
_entity_poly.type
_entity_poly.pdbx_seq_one_letter_code
_entity_poly.pdbx_strand_id
1 'polypeptide(L)'
;MTKKEYRLKKKEWKQIYKQNKKSLKKQYQIGKKTLNTYEVIPNMPHRSIIEEIGNSVTHGLGAIFSVVSYILMLLASDTSKEYIGASIYFIGLFFMFIMSCLYHAFPYQSMVKRVFRRFDYSSIYLLIGATFAPILLCYIGGIKGLIFLIVQWVIIGIGITLIAIFGPSKLKYIHFPLYFLLGWSGLFFLPQMFSNNFAFFMLILLGGITYSLGIIPFIIDKKVSHFIWHFFVIAGAVIQWIGIYIYIYLK
;
A
#
# COMPACT_ATOMS: atom_id res chain seq x y z
N MET A 1 34.16 -46.31 46.08
CA MET A 1 34.91 -45.12 45.64
C MET A 1 35.64 -44.54 46.82
N THR A 2 36.97 -44.46 46.76
CA THR A 2 37.79 -43.92 47.84
C THR A 2 37.64 -42.40 47.97
N LYS A 3 37.95 -41.83 49.15
CA LYS A 3 37.91 -40.36 49.38
C LYS A 3 38.81 -39.59 48.40
N LYS A 4 39.89 -40.22 47.93
CA LYS A 4 40.82 -39.68 46.93
C LYS A 4 40.20 -39.67 45.53
N GLU A 5 39.58 -40.77 45.11
CA GLU A 5 38.83 -40.86 43.84
C GLU A 5 37.68 -39.85 43.77
N TYR A 6 36.91 -39.70 44.85
CA TYR A 6 35.83 -38.71 44.91
C TYR A 6 36.34 -37.27 44.71
N ARG A 7 37.47 -36.92 45.33
CA ARG A 7 38.09 -35.59 45.18
C ARG A 7 38.56 -35.33 43.76
N LEU A 8 39.08 -36.34 43.06
CA LEU A 8 39.50 -36.24 41.66
C LEU A 8 38.28 -36.05 40.74
N LYS A 9 37.26 -36.91 40.85
CA LYS A 9 36.00 -36.77 40.11
C LYS A 9 35.32 -35.41 40.33
N LYS A 10 35.33 -34.91 41.57
CA LYS A 10 34.77 -33.58 41.89
C LYS A 10 35.53 -32.45 41.19
N LYS A 11 36.85 -32.57 40.99
CA LYS A 11 37.64 -31.58 40.23
C LYS A 11 37.33 -31.66 38.74
N GLU A 12 37.23 -32.87 38.18
CA GLU A 12 36.85 -33.10 36.78
C GLU A 12 35.46 -32.54 36.47
N TRP A 13 34.45 -32.86 37.30
CA TRP A 13 33.09 -32.33 37.14
C TRP A 13 33.04 -30.80 37.19
N LYS A 14 33.86 -30.17 38.05
CA LYS A 14 33.97 -28.70 38.08
C LYS A 14 34.58 -28.14 36.79
N GLN A 15 35.55 -28.81 36.19
CA GLN A 15 36.14 -28.38 34.92
C GLN A 15 35.15 -28.54 33.77
N ILE A 16 34.48 -29.69 33.68
CA ILE A 16 33.43 -29.96 32.69
C ILE A 16 32.31 -28.92 32.80
N TYR A 17 31.84 -28.64 34.02
CA TYR A 17 30.82 -27.61 34.25
C TYR A 17 31.27 -26.23 33.78
N LYS A 18 32.52 -25.82 34.09
CA LYS A 18 33.07 -24.53 33.65
C LYS A 18 33.16 -24.45 32.12
N GLN A 19 33.60 -25.53 31.47
CA GLN A 19 33.73 -25.59 30.01
C GLN A 19 32.36 -25.52 29.34
N ASN A 20 31.40 -26.31 29.79
CA ASN A 20 30.02 -26.31 29.29
C ASN A 20 29.35 -24.95 29.52
N LYS A 21 29.55 -24.31 30.67
CA LYS A 21 29.04 -22.96 30.92
C LYS A 21 29.62 -21.93 29.95
N LYS A 22 30.90 -22.05 29.59
CA LYS A 22 31.57 -21.16 28.64
C LYS A 22 31.08 -21.40 27.21
N SER A 23 30.91 -22.66 26.80
CA SER A 23 30.39 -23.01 25.47
C SER A 23 28.92 -22.58 25.31
N LEU A 24 28.08 -22.83 26.32
CA LEU A 24 26.68 -22.38 26.34
C LEU A 24 26.58 -20.85 26.27
N LYS A 25 27.39 -20.12 27.03
CA LYS A 25 27.44 -18.64 26.93
C LYS A 25 27.85 -18.18 25.53
N LYS A 26 28.82 -18.85 24.90
CA LYS A 26 29.26 -18.52 23.54
C LYS A 26 28.16 -18.82 22.51
N GLN A 27 27.50 -19.98 22.60
CA GLN A 27 26.36 -20.32 21.75
C GLN A 27 25.20 -19.33 21.93
N TYR A 28 24.88 -18.96 23.18
CA TYR A 28 23.87 -17.94 23.46
C TYR A 28 24.23 -16.57 22.87
N GLN A 29 25.49 -16.14 23.00
CA GLN A 29 25.94 -14.88 22.41
C GLN A 29 25.93 -14.91 20.87
N ILE A 30 26.32 -16.04 20.26
CA ILE A 30 26.24 -16.23 18.81
C ILE A 30 24.78 -16.19 18.36
N GLY A 31 23.89 -16.96 19.00
CA GLY A 31 22.45 -16.97 18.75
C GLY A 31 21.81 -15.59 18.89
N LYS A 32 22.18 -14.85 19.94
CA LYS A 32 21.73 -13.46 20.13
C LYS A 32 22.29 -12.52 19.05
N LYS A 33 23.52 -12.73 18.59
CA LYS A 33 24.13 -11.93 17.52
C LYS A 33 23.50 -12.25 16.16
N THR A 34 23.21 -13.52 15.84
CA THR A 34 22.47 -13.91 14.63
C THR A 34 21.04 -13.41 14.65
N LEU A 35 20.36 -13.47 15.81
CA LEU A 35 19.04 -12.84 15.99
C LEU A 35 19.09 -11.32 15.86
N ASN A 36 20.14 -10.67 16.35
CA ASN A 36 20.31 -9.22 16.23
C ASN A 36 20.77 -8.76 14.84
N THR A 37 21.43 -9.61 14.02
CA THR A 37 21.74 -9.29 12.62
C THR A 37 20.50 -9.31 11.73
N TYR A 38 19.46 -10.03 12.12
CA TYR A 38 18.10 -9.68 11.71
C TYR A 38 17.64 -8.56 12.64
N GLU A 39 18.18 -7.35 12.47
CA GLU A 39 17.63 -6.19 13.15
C GLU A 39 16.11 -6.23 12.94
N VAL A 40 15.37 -6.46 14.03
CA VAL A 40 13.94 -6.27 14.10
C VAL A 40 13.76 -4.77 13.98
N ILE A 41 13.83 -4.26 12.75
CA ILE A 41 13.52 -2.88 12.45
C ILE A 41 12.04 -2.72 12.84
N PRO A 42 11.71 -1.80 13.77
CA PRO A 42 10.41 -1.82 14.41
C PRO A 42 9.24 -1.57 13.46
N ASN A 43 8.10 -2.15 13.87
CA ASN A 43 6.73 -1.68 13.67
C ASN A 43 6.09 -1.94 12.30
N MET A 44 5.84 -3.21 12.00
CA MET A 44 4.59 -3.51 11.28
C MET A 44 3.45 -3.51 12.31
N PRO A 45 2.36 -2.76 12.08
CA PRO A 45 1.23 -2.77 13.00
C PRO A 45 0.71 -4.20 13.15
N HIS A 46 0.54 -4.63 14.39
CA HIS A 46 -0.07 -5.91 14.70
C HIS A 46 -1.59 -5.76 14.62
N ARG A 47 -2.23 -6.61 13.81
CA ARG A 47 -3.68 -6.65 13.68
C ARG A 47 -4.18 -8.06 13.97
N SER A 48 -5.45 -8.16 14.35
CA SER A 48 -6.09 -9.45 14.60
C SER A 48 -6.20 -10.27 13.31
N ILE A 49 -6.23 -11.60 13.42
CA ILE A 49 -6.37 -12.50 12.26
C ILE A 49 -7.65 -12.19 11.47
N ILE A 50 -8.76 -11.95 12.17
CA ILE A 50 -10.04 -11.62 11.54
C ILE A 50 -9.96 -10.31 10.75
N GLU A 51 -9.26 -9.31 11.30
CA GLU A 51 -9.04 -8.03 10.62
C GLU A 51 -8.14 -8.20 9.39
N GLU A 52 -7.06 -8.97 9.46
CA GLU A 52 -6.21 -9.26 8.31
C GLU A 52 -6.96 -10.03 7.21
N ILE A 53 -7.81 -11.00 7.57
CA ILE A 53 -8.70 -11.70 6.61
C ILE A 53 -9.66 -10.70 5.97
N GLY A 54 -10.34 -9.87 6.77
CA GLY A 54 -11.26 -8.86 6.27
C GLY A 54 -10.57 -7.89 5.31
N ASN A 55 -9.38 -7.40 5.68
CA ASN A 55 -8.55 -6.51 4.87
C ASN A 55 -8.16 -7.13 3.53
N SER A 56 -7.78 -8.42 3.56
CA SER A 56 -7.39 -9.15 2.35
C SER A 56 -8.59 -9.37 1.43
N VAL A 57 -9.74 -9.81 1.97
CA VAL A 57 -10.95 -10.08 1.18
C VAL A 57 -11.50 -8.81 0.55
N THR A 58 -11.61 -7.71 1.30
CA THR A 58 -12.15 -6.45 0.75
C THR A 58 -11.33 -5.95 -0.42
N HIS A 59 -10.01 -5.89 -0.29
CA HIS A 59 -9.15 -5.47 -1.39
C HIS A 59 -9.04 -6.53 -2.49
N GLY A 60 -9.20 -7.82 -2.19
CA GLY A 60 -9.37 -8.86 -3.21
C GLY A 60 -10.58 -8.62 -4.11
N LEU A 61 -11.72 -8.21 -3.53
CA LEU A 61 -12.90 -7.80 -4.29
C LEU A 61 -12.64 -6.53 -5.12
N GLY A 62 -11.87 -5.58 -4.58
CA GLY A 62 -11.40 -4.42 -5.33
C GLY A 62 -10.55 -4.79 -6.56
N ALA A 63 -9.69 -5.81 -6.44
CA ALA A 63 -8.88 -6.30 -7.55
C ALA A 63 -9.77 -6.92 -8.64
N ILE A 64 -10.79 -7.70 -8.26
CA ILE A 64 -11.77 -8.24 -9.22
C ILE A 64 -12.54 -7.10 -9.91
N PHE A 65 -13.02 -6.12 -9.13
CA PHE A 65 -13.68 -4.92 -9.66
C PHE A 65 -12.81 -4.21 -10.69
N SER A 66 -11.50 -4.07 -10.45
CA SER A 66 -10.60 -3.41 -11.40
C SER A 66 -10.50 -4.12 -12.75
N VAL A 67 -10.58 -5.45 -12.79
CA VAL A 67 -10.61 -6.23 -14.03
C VAL A 67 -11.92 -5.99 -14.79
N VAL A 68 -13.06 -6.03 -14.08
CA VAL A 68 -14.37 -5.74 -14.68
C VAL A 68 -14.40 -4.31 -15.23
N SER A 69 -13.94 -3.34 -14.45
CA SER A 69 -13.75 -1.94 -14.84
C SER A 69 -12.95 -1.84 -16.14
N TYR A 70 -11.81 -2.52 -16.22
CA TYR A 70 -10.95 -2.47 -17.40
C TYR A 70 -11.64 -3.01 -18.65
N ILE A 71 -12.30 -4.17 -18.55
CA ILE A 71 -13.06 -4.75 -19.66
C ILE A 71 -14.13 -3.79 -20.15
N LEU A 72 -14.93 -3.21 -19.24
CA LEU A 72 -15.98 -2.26 -19.60
C LEU A 72 -15.42 -1.00 -20.29
N MET A 73 -14.29 -0.47 -19.81
CA MET A 73 -13.64 0.69 -20.41
C MET A 73 -13.05 0.37 -21.79
N LEU A 74 -12.45 -0.80 -21.97
CA LEU A 74 -11.92 -1.24 -23.27
C LEU A 74 -13.03 -1.40 -24.31
N LEU A 75 -14.16 -2.00 -23.93
CA LEU A 75 -15.31 -2.17 -24.82
C LEU A 75 -15.93 -0.83 -25.26
N ALA A 76 -15.77 0.21 -24.45
CA ALA A 76 -16.26 1.56 -24.73
C ALA A 76 -15.19 2.49 -25.34
N SER A 77 -13.98 1.98 -25.63
CA SER A 77 -12.88 2.78 -26.20
C SER A 77 -12.87 2.71 -27.72
N ASP A 78 -12.75 3.87 -28.37
CA ASP A 78 -12.64 4.01 -29.83
C ASP A 78 -11.33 4.69 -30.27
N THR A 79 -10.62 5.33 -29.34
CA THR A 79 -9.42 6.12 -29.63
C THR A 79 -8.21 5.60 -28.85
N SER A 80 -7.00 5.78 -29.40
CA SER A 80 -5.76 5.37 -28.72
C SER A 80 -5.61 5.99 -27.32
N LYS A 81 -6.13 7.21 -27.11
CA LYS A 81 -6.07 7.89 -25.80
C LYS A 81 -6.97 7.19 -24.77
N GLU A 82 -8.17 6.76 -25.18
CA GLU A 82 -9.10 6.02 -24.33
C GLU A 82 -8.49 4.67 -23.92
N TYR A 83 -7.91 3.93 -24.88
CA TYR A 83 -7.21 2.66 -24.60
C TYR A 83 -6.02 2.84 -23.64
N ILE A 84 -5.19 3.86 -23.85
CA ILE A 84 -4.05 4.16 -22.98
C ILE A 84 -4.54 4.58 -21.58
N GLY A 85 -5.53 5.48 -21.51
CA GLY A 85 -6.12 5.93 -20.25
C GLY A 85 -6.72 4.79 -19.45
N ALA A 86 -7.44 3.88 -20.11
CA ALA A 86 -8.05 2.70 -19.49
C ALA A 86 -6.99 1.74 -18.96
N SER A 87 -5.92 1.52 -19.75
CA SER A 87 -4.81 0.64 -19.37
C SER A 87 -4.05 1.17 -18.16
N ILE A 88 -3.73 2.47 -18.15
CA ILE A 88 -3.04 3.11 -17.02
C ILE A 88 -3.94 3.06 -15.78
N TYR A 89 -5.23 3.36 -15.92
CA TYR A 89 -6.17 3.31 -14.80
C TYR A 89 -6.28 1.91 -14.22
N PHE A 90 -6.45 0.89 -15.07
CA PHE A 90 -6.47 -0.52 -14.67
C PHE A 90 -5.21 -0.92 -13.90
N ILE A 91 -4.03 -0.60 -14.43
CA ILE A 91 -2.76 -0.98 -13.79
C ILE A 91 -2.69 -0.39 -12.38
N GLY A 92 -2.99 0.89 -12.18
CA GLY A 92 -2.95 1.49 -10.84
C GLY A 92 -4.02 0.92 -9.91
N LEU A 93 -5.25 0.74 -10.40
CA LEU A 93 -6.37 0.23 -9.63
C LEU A 93 -6.16 -1.23 -9.20
N PHE A 94 -5.81 -2.09 -10.15
CA PHE A 94 -5.53 -3.51 -9.90
C PHE A 94 -4.32 -3.67 -8.99
N PHE A 95 -3.20 -2.97 -9.29
CA PHE A 95 -1.98 -3.11 -8.51
C PHE A 95 -2.17 -2.65 -7.06
N MET A 96 -2.95 -1.59 -6.83
CA MET A 96 -3.26 -1.15 -5.47
C MET A 96 -4.04 -2.19 -4.68
N PHE A 97 -5.14 -2.67 -5.25
CA PHE A 97 -5.97 -3.64 -4.57
C PHE A 97 -5.27 -4.99 -4.37
N ILE A 98 -4.55 -5.50 -5.38
CA ILE A 98 -3.91 -6.80 -5.27
C ILE A 98 -2.70 -6.78 -4.34
N MET A 99 -1.88 -5.72 -4.36
CA MET A 99 -0.71 -5.63 -3.46
C MET A 99 -1.15 -5.52 -2.01
N SER A 100 -2.25 -4.79 -1.75
CA SER A 100 -2.84 -4.69 -0.43
C SER A 100 -3.48 -6.01 0.04
N CYS A 101 -4.22 -6.67 -0.84
CA CYS A 101 -4.79 -8.00 -0.60
C CYS A 101 -3.69 -8.99 -0.18
N LEU A 102 -2.61 -9.05 -0.94
CA LEU A 102 -1.47 -9.95 -0.69
C LEU A 102 -0.72 -9.57 0.59
N TYR A 103 -0.47 -8.28 0.83
CA TYR A 103 0.14 -7.82 2.08
C TYR A 103 -0.63 -8.31 3.30
N HIS A 104 -1.97 -8.24 3.27
CA HIS A 104 -2.81 -8.69 4.37
C HIS A 104 -2.95 -10.22 4.45
N ALA A 105 -2.86 -10.93 3.33
CA ALA A 105 -2.85 -12.39 3.31
C ALA A 105 -1.58 -13.01 3.93
N PHE A 106 -0.44 -12.30 3.87
CA PHE A 106 0.82 -12.88 4.33
C PHE A 106 0.97 -12.93 5.86
N PRO A 107 1.69 -13.94 6.41
CA PRO A 107 1.90 -14.09 7.84
C PRO A 107 2.63 -12.90 8.48
N TYR A 108 2.20 -12.55 9.69
CA TYR A 108 2.85 -11.52 10.50
C TYR A 108 4.35 -11.81 10.70
N GLN A 109 5.17 -10.77 10.73
CA GLN A 109 6.65 -10.81 10.83
C GLN A 109 7.41 -11.49 9.67
N SER A 110 6.74 -12.10 8.70
CA SER A 110 7.41 -12.74 7.56
C SER A 110 8.20 -11.75 6.69
N MET A 111 9.27 -12.24 6.04
CA MET A 111 10.04 -11.47 5.04
C MET A 111 9.13 -10.97 3.91
N VAL A 112 8.22 -11.84 3.44
CA VAL A 112 7.32 -11.55 2.33
C VAL A 112 6.38 -10.42 2.68
N LYS A 113 5.73 -10.45 3.86
CA LYS A 113 4.85 -9.36 4.31
C LYS A 113 5.57 -8.01 4.38
N ARG A 114 6.87 -8.00 4.71
CA ARG A 114 7.68 -6.76 4.72
C ARG A 114 7.94 -6.19 3.33
N VAL A 115 8.19 -7.04 2.34
CA VAL A 115 8.34 -6.61 0.94
C VAL A 115 7.00 -6.12 0.41
N PHE A 116 5.93 -6.88 0.61
CA PHE A 116 4.59 -6.50 0.17
C PHE A 116 4.04 -5.26 0.85
N ARG A 117 4.47 -4.94 2.09
CA ARG A 117 4.15 -3.64 2.71
C ARG A 117 4.69 -2.46 1.92
N ARG A 118 5.84 -2.61 1.25
CA ARG A 118 6.36 -1.55 0.37
C ARG A 118 5.49 -1.40 -0.87
N PHE A 119 5.10 -2.52 -1.49
CA PHE A 119 4.21 -2.49 -2.65
C PHE A 119 2.83 -1.91 -2.30
N ASP A 120 2.24 -2.34 -1.18
CA ASP A 120 0.97 -1.84 -0.66
C ASP A 120 1.00 -0.30 -0.52
N TYR A 121 1.99 0.26 0.17
CA TYR A 121 2.09 1.71 0.31
C TYR A 121 2.44 2.42 -1.01
N SER A 122 3.36 1.87 -1.82
CA SER A 122 3.74 2.46 -3.11
C SER A 122 2.56 2.51 -4.09
N SER A 123 1.69 1.50 -4.03
CA SER A 123 0.55 1.39 -4.93
C SER A 123 -0.53 2.47 -4.71
N ILE A 124 -0.54 3.13 -3.55
CA ILE A 124 -1.39 4.31 -3.31
C ILE A 124 -0.99 5.45 -4.25
N TYR A 125 0.33 5.70 -4.45
CA TYR A 125 0.80 6.68 -5.44
C TYR A 125 0.33 6.31 -6.85
N LEU A 126 0.43 5.03 -7.22
CA LEU A 126 0.00 4.56 -8.53
C LEU A 126 -1.50 4.74 -8.73
N LEU A 127 -2.33 4.36 -7.77
CA LEU A 127 -3.79 4.55 -7.84
C LEU A 127 -4.15 6.00 -8.10
N ILE A 128 -3.53 6.94 -7.38
CA ILE A 128 -3.82 8.36 -7.52
C ILE A 128 -3.54 8.80 -8.96
N GLY A 129 -2.32 8.62 -9.46
CA GLY A 129 -1.98 9.02 -10.84
C GLY A 129 -2.76 8.28 -11.92
N ALA A 130 -3.05 6.99 -11.68
CA ALA A 130 -3.82 6.16 -12.59
C ALA A 130 -5.27 6.62 -12.71
N THR A 131 -5.87 7.10 -11.62
CA THR A 131 -7.23 7.67 -11.64
C THR A 131 -7.30 8.96 -12.46
N PHE A 132 -6.23 9.76 -12.42
CA PHE A 132 -6.14 10.98 -13.22
C PHE A 132 -5.87 10.72 -14.70
N ALA A 133 -5.25 9.61 -15.08
CA ALA A 133 -4.85 9.34 -16.46
C ALA A 133 -6.00 9.47 -17.49
N PRO A 134 -7.16 8.80 -17.35
CA PRO A 134 -8.26 8.97 -18.30
C PRO A 134 -8.83 10.40 -18.30
N ILE A 135 -8.87 11.06 -17.15
CA ILE A 135 -9.34 12.44 -17.01
C ILE A 135 -8.41 13.40 -17.77
N LEU A 136 -7.10 13.27 -17.60
CA LEU A 136 -6.11 14.16 -18.20
C LEU A 136 -5.94 13.90 -19.70
N LEU A 137 -5.95 12.64 -20.12
CA LEU A 137 -5.72 12.27 -21.52
C LEU A 137 -6.96 12.49 -22.39
N CYS A 138 -8.16 12.18 -21.88
CA CYS A 138 -9.39 12.17 -22.68
C CYS A 138 -10.27 13.38 -22.39
N TYR A 139 -10.50 13.73 -21.12
CA TYR A 139 -11.44 14.80 -20.75
C TYR A 139 -10.83 16.20 -20.82
N ILE A 140 -9.67 16.41 -20.16
CA ILE A 140 -8.94 17.69 -20.22
C ILE A 140 -8.20 17.80 -21.57
N GLY A 141 -7.48 16.74 -21.93
CA GLY A 141 -6.78 16.63 -23.19
C GLY A 141 -5.71 17.71 -23.43
N GLY A 142 -5.19 17.70 -24.66
CA GLY A 142 -4.20 18.67 -25.13
C GLY A 142 -2.91 18.72 -24.32
N ILE A 143 -2.17 19.82 -24.50
CA ILE A 143 -0.88 20.05 -23.83
C ILE A 143 -1.06 20.19 -22.32
N LYS A 144 -2.16 20.82 -21.87
CA LYS A 144 -2.44 21.03 -20.44
C LYS A 144 -2.59 19.70 -19.69
N GLY A 145 -3.38 18.77 -20.22
CA GLY A 145 -3.54 17.44 -19.63
C GLY A 145 -2.23 16.67 -19.59
N LEU A 146 -1.44 16.72 -20.67
CA LEU A 146 -0.16 16.02 -20.76
C LEU A 146 0.90 16.56 -19.78
N ILE A 147 1.03 17.89 -19.66
CA ILE A 147 1.96 18.50 -18.69
C ILE A 147 1.61 18.06 -17.28
N PHE A 148 0.34 18.13 -16.92
CA PHE A 148 -0.12 17.75 -15.58
C PHE A 148 0.13 16.27 -15.30
N LEU A 149 -0.13 15.41 -16.29
CA LEU A 149 0.15 13.98 -16.20
C LEU A 149 1.64 13.75 -15.92
N ILE A 150 2.54 14.36 -16.69
CA ILE A 150 4.00 14.20 -16.51
C ILE A 150 4.43 14.65 -15.12
N VAL A 151 4.00 15.84 -14.69
CA VAL A 151 4.34 16.39 -13.36
C VAL A 151 3.88 15.43 -12.26
N GLN A 152 2.66 14.92 -12.35
CA GLN A 152 2.11 13.99 -11.37
C GLN A 152 2.91 12.68 -11.31
N TRP A 153 3.23 12.10 -12.48
CA TRP A 153 3.98 10.85 -12.57
C TRP A 153 5.43 10.97 -12.12
N VAL A 154 6.07 12.15 -12.28
CA VAL A 154 7.38 12.43 -11.70
C VAL A 154 7.31 12.40 -10.17
N ILE A 155 6.33 13.08 -9.57
CA ILE A 155 6.15 13.09 -8.10
C ILE A 155 5.84 11.67 -7.58
N ILE A 156 5.01 10.92 -8.29
CA ILE A 156 4.71 9.51 -8.01
C ILE A 156 5.98 8.66 -8.05
N GLY A 157 6.81 8.80 -9.09
CA GLY A 157 8.08 8.09 -9.20
C GLY A 157 9.02 8.38 -8.03
N ILE A 158 9.12 9.64 -7.62
CA ILE A 158 9.88 10.04 -6.42
C ILE A 158 9.30 9.38 -5.17
N GLY A 159 7.98 9.47 -4.96
CA GLY A 159 7.29 8.89 -3.80
C GLY A 159 7.49 7.37 -3.69
N ILE A 160 7.32 6.64 -4.79
CA ILE A 160 7.54 5.19 -4.87
C ILE A 160 9.01 4.86 -4.56
N THR A 161 9.95 5.62 -5.12
CA THR A 161 11.40 5.41 -4.88
C THR A 161 11.74 5.59 -3.41
N LEU A 162 11.18 6.63 -2.76
CA LEU A 162 11.37 6.87 -1.34
C LEU A 162 10.83 5.71 -0.48
N ILE A 163 9.66 5.14 -0.81
CA ILE A 163 9.13 3.95 -0.13
C ILE A 163 10.00 2.71 -0.39
N ALA A 164 10.44 2.53 -1.63
CA ALA A 164 11.25 1.40 -2.04
C ALA A 164 12.60 1.36 -1.32
N ILE A 165 13.22 2.51 -1.07
CA ILE A 165 14.50 2.63 -0.36
C ILE A 165 14.29 2.65 1.15
N PHE A 166 13.58 3.66 1.67
CA PHE A 166 13.53 3.95 3.11
C PHE A 166 12.42 3.19 3.86
N GLY A 167 11.44 2.66 3.13
CA GLY A 167 10.30 1.95 3.69
C GLY A 167 9.18 2.88 4.14
N PRO A 168 7.96 2.36 4.27
CA PRO A 168 6.76 3.18 4.48
C PRO A 168 6.69 3.86 5.85
N SER A 169 7.39 3.32 6.87
CA SER A 169 7.30 3.84 8.25
C SER A 169 8.23 5.01 8.52
N LYS A 170 9.41 5.06 7.89
CA LYS A 170 10.44 6.08 8.20
C LYS A 170 10.03 7.47 7.73
N LEU A 171 9.42 7.57 6.55
CA LEU A 171 9.05 8.83 5.91
C LEU A 171 7.52 9.04 5.86
N LYS A 172 6.77 8.46 6.81
CA LYS A 172 5.30 8.56 6.85
C LYS A 172 4.78 10.00 6.81
N TYR A 173 5.49 10.93 7.43
CA TYR A 173 5.16 12.37 7.44
C TYR A 173 5.40 13.07 6.10
N ILE A 174 6.13 12.44 5.19
CA ILE A 174 6.30 12.91 3.80
C ILE A 174 5.24 12.26 2.92
N HIS A 175 5.02 10.95 3.06
CA HIS A 175 4.11 10.20 2.20
C HIS A 175 2.66 10.65 2.33
N PHE A 176 2.12 10.81 3.55
CA PHE A 176 0.71 11.13 3.73
C PHE A 176 0.34 12.52 3.18
N PRO A 177 1.11 13.60 3.44
CA PRO A 177 0.86 14.87 2.78
C PRO A 177 0.99 14.79 1.26
N LEU A 178 1.96 14.04 0.73
CA LEU A 178 2.09 13.87 -0.72
C LEU A 178 0.89 13.15 -1.34
N TYR A 179 0.36 12.10 -0.69
CA TYR A 179 -0.87 11.46 -1.15
C TYR A 179 -2.03 12.45 -1.19
N PHE A 180 -2.18 13.24 -0.14
CA PHE A 180 -3.25 14.23 -0.05
C PHE A 180 -3.11 15.31 -1.12
N LEU A 181 -1.92 15.89 -1.27
CA LEU A 181 -1.63 16.92 -2.27
C LEU A 181 -1.83 16.39 -3.70
N LEU A 182 -1.37 15.17 -3.99
CA LEU A 182 -1.59 14.55 -5.31
C LEU A 182 -3.08 14.26 -5.56
N GLY A 183 -3.79 13.73 -4.58
CA GLY A 183 -5.22 13.42 -4.70
C GLY A 183 -6.07 14.68 -4.92
N TRP A 184 -5.79 15.74 -4.17
CA TRP A 184 -6.49 17.01 -4.30
C TRP A 184 -5.93 17.92 -5.39
N SER A 185 -4.85 17.53 -6.09
CA SER A 185 -4.32 18.29 -7.23
C SER A 185 -5.34 18.43 -8.37
N GLY A 186 -6.33 17.52 -8.44
CA GLY A 186 -7.49 17.62 -9.33
C GLY A 186 -8.31 18.91 -9.16
N LEU A 187 -8.13 19.62 -8.03
CA LEU A 187 -8.76 20.91 -7.80
C LEU A 187 -8.42 21.95 -8.89
N PHE A 188 -7.25 21.80 -9.51
CA PHE A 188 -6.83 22.65 -10.62
C PHE A 188 -7.82 22.64 -11.81
N PHE A 189 -8.55 21.53 -11.99
CA PHE A 189 -9.50 21.37 -13.08
C PHE A 189 -10.95 21.65 -12.67
N LEU A 190 -11.23 22.01 -11.41
CA LEU A 190 -12.61 22.26 -10.95
C LEU A 190 -13.35 23.30 -11.80
N PRO A 191 -12.79 24.47 -12.15
CA PRO A 191 -13.56 25.47 -12.89
C PRO A 191 -14.03 24.95 -14.26
N GLN A 192 -13.17 24.18 -14.94
CA GLN A 192 -13.48 23.56 -16.22
C GLN A 192 -14.49 22.41 -16.06
N MET A 193 -14.28 21.53 -15.08
CA MET A 193 -15.19 20.40 -14.82
C MET A 193 -16.59 20.88 -14.40
N PHE A 194 -16.67 21.84 -13.50
CA PHE A 194 -17.93 22.41 -13.00
C PHE A 194 -18.74 23.04 -14.13
N SER A 195 -18.09 23.80 -15.02
CA SER A 195 -18.76 24.49 -16.13
C SER A 195 -19.20 23.52 -17.23
N ASN A 196 -18.41 22.48 -17.51
CA ASN A 196 -18.69 21.54 -18.59
C ASN A 196 -19.68 20.44 -18.18
N ASN A 197 -19.50 19.87 -16.99
CA ASN A 197 -20.30 18.76 -16.51
C ASN A 197 -20.29 18.68 -14.97
N PHE A 198 -21.28 19.30 -14.36
CA PHE A 198 -21.44 19.37 -12.90
C PHE A 198 -21.59 17.98 -12.25
N ALA A 199 -22.27 17.04 -12.91
CA ALA A 199 -22.48 15.71 -12.37
C ALA A 199 -21.16 14.90 -12.34
N PHE A 200 -20.36 14.99 -13.40
CA PHE A 200 -19.01 14.40 -13.43
C PHE A 200 -18.12 15.01 -12.35
N PHE A 201 -18.13 16.34 -12.23
CA PHE A 201 -17.42 17.05 -11.15
C PHE A 201 -17.80 16.52 -9.76
N MET A 202 -19.10 16.36 -9.49
CA MET A 202 -19.58 15.89 -8.19
C MET A 202 -19.13 14.47 -7.88
N LEU A 203 -19.13 13.56 -8.84
CA LEU A 203 -18.63 12.20 -8.62
C LEU A 203 -17.13 12.20 -8.29
N ILE A 204 -16.32 12.97 -9.01
CA ILE A 204 -14.88 13.07 -8.72
C ILE A 204 -14.64 13.68 -7.32
N LEU A 205 -15.38 14.73 -6.96
CA LEU A 205 -15.29 15.39 -5.65
C LEU A 205 -15.74 14.47 -4.52
N LEU A 206 -16.90 13.82 -4.65
CA LEU A 206 -17.43 12.90 -3.64
C LEU A 206 -16.50 11.70 -3.42
N GLY A 207 -15.89 11.18 -4.48
CA GLY A 207 -14.87 10.15 -4.37
C GLY A 207 -13.63 10.64 -3.59
N GLY A 208 -13.14 11.85 -3.88
CA GLY A 208 -12.02 12.47 -3.15
C GLY A 208 -12.33 12.75 -1.67
N ILE A 209 -13.55 13.18 -1.36
CA ILE A 209 -14.04 13.34 0.01
C ILE A 209 -14.10 11.97 0.71
N THR A 210 -14.61 10.94 0.02
CA THR A 210 -14.69 9.57 0.57
C THR A 210 -13.30 9.03 0.94
N TYR A 211 -12.28 9.22 0.08
CA TYR A 211 -10.90 8.89 0.44
C TYR A 211 -10.40 9.65 1.66
N SER A 212 -10.70 10.95 1.74
CA SER A 212 -10.28 11.81 2.85
C SER A 212 -10.93 11.40 4.18
N LEU A 213 -12.22 11.06 4.17
CA LEU A 213 -12.93 10.53 5.34
C LEU A 213 -12.34 9.19 5.80
N GLY A 214 -11.89 8.35 4.86
CA GLY A 214 -11.22 7.09 5.16
C GLY A 214 -9.94 7.25 5.98
N ILE A 215 -9.28 8.42 5.93
CA ILE A 215 -8.09 8.69 6.74
C ILE A 215 -8.42 8.71 8.24
N ILE A 216 -9.65 9.07 8.63
CA ILE A 216 -10.08 9.16 10.03
C ILE A 216 -9.92 7.80 10.76
N PRO A 217 -10.58 6.70 10.34
CA PRO A 217 -10.37 5.41 10.97
C PRO A 217 -8.91 4.95 10.85
N PHE A 218 -8.24 5.22 9.73
CA PHE A 218 -6.82 4.87 9.55
C PHE A 218 -5.90 5.51 10.61
N ILE A 219 -6.12 6.77 10.98
CA ILE A 219 -5.34 7.46 12.02
C ILE A 219 -5.74 7.02 13.43
N ILE A 220 -7.02 6.73 13.66
CA ILE A 220 -7.54 6.29 14.97
C ILE A 220 -6.87 4.98 15.41
N ASP A 221 -6.55 4.09 14.46
CA ASP A 221 -5.79 2.84 14.67
C ASP A 221 -6.35 1.97 15.83
N LYS A 222 -7.68 1.90 15.94
CA LYS A 222 -8.39 1.00 16.87
C LYS A 222 -8.71 -0.33 16.18
N LYS A 223 -9.18 -1.31 16.97
CA LYS A 223 -9.61 -2.61 16.45
C LYS A 223 -10.60 -2.42 15.28
N VAL A 224 -10.36 -3.09 14.16
CA VAL A 224 -11.19 -3.02 12.93
C VAL A 224 -11.06 -1.69 12.16
N SER A 225 -10.36 -0.68 12.68
CA SER A 225 -10.27 0.62 11.99
C SER A 225 -9.58 0.53 10.63
N HIS A 226 -8.58 -0.34 10.48
CA HIS A 226 -7.91 -0.54 9.19
C HIS A 226 -8.84 -1.21 8.16
N PHE A 227 -9.70 -2.12 8.61
CA PHE A 227 -10.74 -2.73 7.78
C PHE A 227 -11.80 -1.72 7.33
N ILE A 228 -12.21 -0.81 8.22
CA ILE A 228 -13.11 0.29 7.86
C ILE A 228 -12.45 1.19 6.81
N TRP A 229 -11.16 1.50 6.96
CA TRP A 229 -10.41 2.27 5.96
C TRP A 229 -10.46 1.62 4.57
N HIS A 230 -10.32 0.29 4.46
CA HIS A 230 -10.41 -0.44 3.19
C HIS A 230 -11.75 -0.21 2.47
N PHE A 231 -12.86 -0.14 3.20
CA PHE A 231 -14.16 0.18 2.59
C PHE A 231 -14.21 1.59 2.00
N PHE A 232 -13.64 2.58 2.68
CA PHE A 232 -13.56 3.95 2.14
C PHE A 232 -12.70 4.01 0.87
N VAL A 233 -11.62 3.23 0.81
CA VAL A 233 -10.77 3.14 -0.40
C VAL A 233 -11.56 2.57 -1.57
N ILE A 234 -12.27 1.45 -1.37
CA ILE A 234 -13.10 0.83 -2.41
C ILE A 234 -14.23 1.77 -2.82
N ALA A 235 -14.95 2.35 -1.86
CA ALA A 235 -16.06 3.25 -2.14
C ALA A 235 -15.61 4.49 -2.92
N GLY A 236 -14.49 5.11 -2.52
CA GLY A 236 -13.89 6.22 -3.24
C GLY A 236 -13.53 5.84 -4.68
N ALA A 237 -12.89 4.68 -4.86
CA ALA A 237 -12.53 4.15 -6.18
C ALA A 237 -13.75 3.91 -7.07
N VAL A 238 -14.81 3.29 -6.53
CA VAL A 238 -16.05 3.01 -7.27
C VAL A 238 -16.76 4.30 -7.66
N ILE A 239 -16.88 5.27 -6.75
CA ILE A 239 -17.54 6.57 -7.04
C ILE A 239 -16.80 7.30 -8.17
N GLN A 240 -15.47 7.38 -8.13
CA GLN A 240 -14.70 8.02 -9.20
C GLN A 240 -14.74 7.22 -10.50
N TRP A 241 -14.68 5.89 -10.42
CA TRP A 241 -14.83 5.02 -11.58
C TRP A 241 -16.18 5.22 -12.27
N ILE A 242 -17.29 5.32 -11.54
CA ILE A 242 -18.63 5.59 -12.10
C ILE A 242 -18.59 6.90 -12.90
N GLY A 243 -17.98 7.95 -12.35
CA GLY A 243 -17.85 9.23 -13.05
C GLY A 243 -16.98 9.13 -14.31
N ILE A 244 -15.82 8.49 -14.21
CA ILE A 244 -14.90 8.28 -15.34
C ILE A 244 -15.60 7.46 -16.42
N TYR A 245 -16.24 6.35 -16.06
CA TYR A 245 -16.86 5.46 -17.01
C TYR A 245 -18.04 6.14 -17.72
N ILE A 246 -18.98 6.73 -16.97
CA ILE A 246 -20.19 7.34 -17.55
C ILE A 246 -19.86 8.57 -18.41
N TYR A 247 -18.91 9.42 -17.99
CA TYR A 247 -18.72 10.73 -18.63
C TYR A 247 -17.51 10.82 -19.55
N ILE A 248 -16.64 9.80 -19.58
CA ILE A 248 -15.47 9.76 -20.48
C ILE A 248 -15.59 8.60 -21.47
N TYR A 249 -16.09 7.44 -21.04
CA TYR A 249 -16.08 6.23 -21.87
C TYR A 249 -17.45 5.89 -22.46
N LEU A 250 -18.52 6.03 -21.67
CA LEU A 250 -19.88 5.80 -22.13
C LEU A 250 -20.34 7.03 -22.93
N LYS A 251 -20.29 6.90 -24.25
CA LYS A 251 -20.72 7.94 -25.20
C LYS A 251 -22.22 7.90 -25.42
#